data_AF-A0A928AAN8-F1
#
_entry.id   AF-A0A928AAN8-F1
#
_cell.length_a   1.000
_cell.length_b   1.000
_cell.length_c   1.000
_cell.angle_alpha   90.00
_cell.angle_beta   90.00
_cell.angle_gamma   90.00
#
_symmetry.space_group_name_H-M   'P 1'
#
loop_
_entity.id
_entity.type
_entity.pdbx_description
1 polymer ?
#
loop_
_entity_poly.entity_id
_entity_poly.type
_entity_poly.pdbx_seq_one_letter_code
_entity_poly.pdbx_strand_id
1 'polypeptide(L)'
;MKILKSRILLVIVTIILTGSISVYAARKYYASDITYKETTLDKALDTLYTTQNTTVNNLNSQITNLQSQVNSLTVQAQNSYKKVCTLKSGNALAIGSMYECDPGDGTKRNFYILEVRADSVDLIMDRNISSGTMTWNNAMKYIKNNNLKTTWKDVFNVDLPKAQAIANAVGNTSWYATDNEAGWCFASKKIDYQSSPWCNTSQASAYNWLYDYTRACNGCTHSLNDTNGQPYGYWTRDMVVNTSNAWRVVRDGNMSPDTVSTAAYYGVRPVITLSKYNL
;
A
#
# COMPACT_ATOMS: atom_id res chain seq x y z
N MET A 1 65.40 8.93 100.78
CA MET A 1 65.41 9.83 99.60
C MET A 1 65.92 9.20 98.28
N LYS A 2 66.80 8.19 98.29
CA LYS A 2 67.31 7.54 97.04
C LYS A 2 66.28 6.67 96.29
N ILE A 3 65.36 6.00 97.00
CA ILE A 3 64.37 5.09 96.39
C ILE A 3 63.29 5.85 95.58
N LEU A 4 62.94 7.06 96.01
CA LEU A 4 61.92 7.89 95.34
C LEU A 4 62.40 8.41 93.97
N LYS A 5 63.68 8.80 93.86
CA LYS A 5 64.28 9.23 92.59
C LYS A 5 64.37 8.10 91.56
N SER A 6 64.67 6.88 91.99
CA SER A 6 64.74 5.71 91.11
C SER A 6 63.36 5.32 90.55
N ARG A 7 62.30 5.38 91.38
CA ARG A 7 60.92 5.10 90.92
C ARG A 7 60.39 6.16 89.95
N ILE A 8 60.69 7.45 90.18
CA ILE A 8 60.29 8.53 89.27
C ILE A 8 61.01 8.38 87.93
N LEU A 9 62.31 8.06 87.94
CA LEU A 9 63.08 7.84 86.71
C LEU A 9 62.53 6.64 85.92
N LEU A 10 62.19 5.54 86.61
CA LEU A 10 61.61 4.37 85.98
C LEU A 10 60.27 4.70 85.31
N VAL A 11 59.38 5.43 86.00
CA VAL A 11 58.07 5.84 85.46
C VAL A 11 58.23 6.75 84.24
N ILE A 12 59.16 7.71 84.27
CA ILE A 12 59.42 8.60 83.11
C ILE A 12 59.93 7.79 81.91
N VAL A 13 60.87 6.87 82.13
CA VAL A 13 61.39 6.00 81.06
C VAL A 13 60.29 5.09 80.51
N THR A 14 59.41 4.55 81.36
CA THR A 14 58.28 3.74 80.91
C THR A 14 57.30 4.56 80.07
N ILE A 15 56.98 5.80 80.46
CA ILE A 15 56.08 6.69 79.69
C ILE A 15 56.67 7.06 78.33
N ILE A 16 57.97 7.34 78.26
CA ILE A 16 58.65 7.67 76.99
C ILE A 16 58.65 6.46 76.04
N LEU A 17 58.91 5.26 76.57
CA LEU A 17 58.91 4.03 75.79
C LEU A 17 57.50 3.62 75.34
N THR A 18 56.48 3.74 76.19
CA THR A 18 55.11 3.37 75.82
C THR A 18 54.43 4.41 74.92
N GLY A 19 54.76 5.69 75.07
CA GLY A 19 54.28 6.77 74.20
C GLY A 19 54.77 6.65 72.76
N SER A 20 56.02 6.25 72.57
CA SER A 20 56.60 6.05 71.23
C SER A 20 56.03 4.82 70.51
N ILE A 21 55.73 3.73 71.24
CA ILE A 21 55.10 2.52 70.70
C ILE A 21 53.65 2.79 70.26
N SER A 22 52.89 3.56 71.05
CA SER A 22 51.50 3.89 70.74
C SER A 22 51.35 4.82 69.52
N VAL A 23 52.25 5.81 69.35
CA VAL A 23 52.30 6.65 68.14
C VAL A 23 52.66 5.83 66.89
N TYR A 24 53.59 4.88 67.01
CA TYR A 24 53.96 3.98 65.90
C TYR A 24 52.79 3.06 65.48
N ALA A 25 52.09 2.47 66.46
CA ALA A 25 50.91 1.65 66.19
C ALA A 25 49.78 2.44 65.49
N ALA A 26 49.52 3.68 65.93
CA ALA A 26 48.54 4.56 65.30
C ALA A 26 48.90 4.92 63.85
N ARG A 27 50.17 5.24 63.56
CA ARG A 27 50.63 5.50 62.19
C ARG A 27 50.47 4.29 61.28
N LYS A 28 50.80 3.10 61.77
CA LYS A 28 50.66 1.85 61.00
C LYS A 28 49.19 1.54 60.70
N TYR A 29 48.29 1.79 61.67
CA TYR A 29 46.85 1.63 61.49
C TYR A 29 46.28 2.62 60.46
N TYR A 30 46.64 3.91 60.55
CA TYR A 30 46.23 4.92 59.57
C TYR A 30 46.71 4.60 58.16
N ALA A 31 47.97 4.17 57.99
CA ALA A 31 48.49 3.75 56.70
C ALA A 31 47.70 2.56 56.12
N SER A 32 47.37 1.56 56.94
CA SER A 32 46.57 0.42 56.48
C SER A 32 45.13 0.77 56.10
N ASP A 33 44.48 1.71 56.82
CA ASP A 33 43.13 2.17 56.51
C ASP A 33 43.09 2.99 55.21
N ILE A 34 44.10 3.83 54.96
CA ILE A 34 44.26 4.56 53.70
C ILE A 34 44.43 3.58 52.54
N THR A 35 45.35 2.62 52.64
CA THR A 35 45.57 1.62 51.58
C THR A 35 44.30 0.79 51.32
N TYR A 36 43.57 0.39 52.37
CA TYR A 36 42.30 -0.34 52.22
C TYR A 36 41.25 0.48 51.46
N LYS A 37 41.11 1.77 51.78
CA LYS A 37 40.20 2.70 51.10
C LYS A 37 40.59 2.92 49.64
N GLU A 38 41.87 3.12 49.33
CA GLU A 38 42.37 3.23 47.95
C GLU A 38 42.06 1.96 47.16
N THR A 39 42.36 0.78 47.72
CA THR A 39 42.09 -0.51 47.04
C THR A 39 40.59 -0.72 46.79
N THR A 40 39.74 -0.21 47.67
CA THR A 40 38.28 -0.31 47.54
C THR A 40 37.75 0.63 46.45
N LEU A 41 38.32 1.85 46.37
CA LEU A 41 37.98 2.83 45.34
C LEU A 41 38.39 2.35 43.95
N ASP A 42 39.60 1.78 43.81
CA ASP A 42 40.08 1.25 42.53
C ASP A 42 39.19 0.13 42.00
N LYS A 43 38.75 -0.79 42.87
CA LYS A 43 37.79 -1.85 42.51
C LYS A 43 36.44 -1.29 42.08
N ALA A 44 35.95 -0.26 42.76
CA ALA A 44 34.70 0.40 42.41
C ALA A 44 34.81 1.10 41.04
N LEU A 45 35.94 1.77 40.78
CA LEU A 45 36.22 2.44 39.52
C LEU A 45 36.31 1.44 38.35
N ASP A 46 37.02 0.33 38.53
CA ASP A 46 37.15 -0.74 37.53
C ASP A 46 35.78 -1.38 37.21
N THR A 47 34.97 -1.62 38.24
CA THR A 47 33.58 -2.11 38.09
C THR A 47 32.73 -1.11 37.29
N LEU A 48 32.86 0.18 37.57
CA LEU A 48 32.12 1.24 36.89
C LEU A 48 32.51 1.34 35.41
N TYR A 49 33.81 1.34 35.11
CA TYR A 49 34.34 1.33 33.74
C TYR A 49 33.89 0.10 32.96
N THR A 50 33.96 -1.08 33.58
CA THR A 50 33.52 -2.33 32.94
C THR A 50 32.03 -2.32 32.63
N THR A 51 31.22 -1.82 33.57
CA THR A 51 29.77 -1.67 33.38
C THR A 51 29.47 -0.70 32.25
N GLN A 52 30.12 0.46 32.24
CA GLN A 52 29.93 1.48 31.20
C GLN A 52 30.30 0.96 29.81
N ASN A 53 31.46 0.29 29.68
CA ASN A 53 31.88 -0.30 28.41
C ASN A 53 30.90 -1.36 27.92
N THR A 54 30.38 -2.20 28.82
CA THR A 54 29.36 -3.19 28.47
C THR A 54 28.08 -2.52 27.96
N THR A 55 27.62 -1.46 28.62
CA THR A 55 26.46 -0.69 28.17
C THR A 55 26.69 -0.05 26.80
N VAL A 56 27.84 0.57 26.57
CA VAL A 56 28.19 1.18 25.27
C VAL A 56 28.22 0.13 24.16
N ASN A 57 28.81 -1.04 24.39
CA ASN A 57 28.86 -2.12 23.41
C ASN A 57 27.46 -2.66 23.07
N ASN A 58 26.58 -2.78 24.08
CA ASN A 58 25.20 -3.18 23.86
C ASN A 58 24.42 -2.14 23.04
N LEU A 59 24.59 -0.84 23.33
CA LEU A 59 23.97 0.24 22.57
C LEU A 59 24.46 0.28 21.12
N ASN A 60 25.76 0.11 20.87
CA ASN A 60 26.33 0.05 19.52
C ASN A 60 25.76 -1.14 18.72
N SER A 61 25.55 -2.27 19.38
CA SER A 61 24.92 -3.44 18.76
C SER A 61 23.45 -3.15 18.39
N GLN A 62 22.71 -2.46 19.25
CA GLN A 62 21.33 -2.05 18.96
C GLN A 62 21.25 -1.05 17.81
N ILE A 63 22.14 -0.05 17.78
CA ILE A 63 22.24 0.93 16.68
C ILE A 63 22.48 0.21 15.34
N THR A 64 23.40 -0.77 15.33
CA THR A 64 23.72 -1.54 14.12
C THR A 64 22.52 -2.34 13.61
N ASN A 65 21.73 -2.93 14.53
CA ASN A 65 20.50 -3.65 14.18
C ASN A 65 19.45 -2.70 13.61
N LEU A 66 19.21 -1.56 14.27
CA LEU A 66 18.27 -0.53 13.80
C LEU A 66 18.67 0.01 12.42
N GLN A 67 19.95 0.29 12.18
CA GLN A 67 20.43 0.71 10.86
C GLN A 67 20.14 -0.35 9.79
N SER A 68 20.32 -1.64 10.10
CA SER A 68 20.01 -2.73 9.19
C SER A 68 18.50 -2.80 8.88
N GLN A 69 17.64 -2.59 9.88
CA GLN A 69 16.18 -2.53 9.69
C GLN A 69 15.75 -1.33 8.84
N VAL A 70 16.34 -0.15 9.07
CA VAL A 70 16.06 1.05 8.26
C VAL A 70 16.46 0.83 6.81
N ASN A 71 17.61 0.21 6.56
CA ASN A 71 18.07 -0.10 5.21
C ASN A 71 17.12 -1.08 4.50
N SER A 72 16.66 -2.13 5.18
CA SER A 72 15.73 -3.09 4.58
C SER A 72 14.37 -2.46 4.24
N LEU A 73 13.84 -1.62 5.14
CA LEU A 73 12.60 -0.85 4.90
C LEU A 73 12.75 0.15 3.75
N THR A 74 13.92 0.79 3.62
CA THR A 74 14.20 1.74 2.53
C THR A 74 14.19 1.03 1.18
N VAL A 75 14.85 -0.13 1.08
CA VAL A 75 14.85 -0.96 -0.13
C VAL A 75 13.44 -1.46 -0.45
N GLN A 76 12.67 -1.86 0.57
CA GLN A 76 11.26 -2.25 0.37
C GLN A 76 10.40 -1.08 -0.14
N ALA A 77 10.57 0.12 0.40
CA ALA A 77 9.85 1.31 -0.05
C ALA A 77 10.20 1.70 -1.49
N GLN A 78 11.48 1.64 -1.86
CA GLN A 78 11.94 1.90 -3.22
C GLN A 78 11.41 0.87 -4.23
N ASN A 79 11.41 -0.42 -3.86
CA ASN A 79 10.82 -1.46 -4.69
C ASN A 79 9.27 -1.36 -4.78
N SER A 80 8.63 -0.72 -3.79
CA SER A 80 7.19 -0.43 -3.81
C SER A 80 6.83 0.76 -4.71
N TYR A 81 7.77 1.68 -4.98
CA TYR A 81 7.60 2.80 -5.91
C TYR A 81 7.90 2.40 -7.36
N LYS A 82 7.30 1.31 -7.82
CA LYS A 82 7.28 1.02 -9.26
C LYS A 82 6.23 1.90 -9.91
N LYS A 83 6.65 2.84 -10.77
CA LYS A 83 5.70 3.58 -11.59
C LYS A 83 5.07 2.63 -12.62
N VAL A 84 3.79 2.32 -12.45
CA VAL A 84 3.03 1.34 -13.28
C VAL A 84 2.31 2.06 -14.41
N CYS A 85 1.76 3.23 -14.11
CA CYS A 85 0.99 4.04 -15.03
C CYS A 85 1.64 5.40 -15.25
N THR A 86 1.34 6.05 -16.37
CA THR A 86 1.76 7.44 -16.64
C THR A 86 0.62 8.18 -17.30
N LEU A 87 0.31 9.39 -16.79
CA LEU A 87 -0.75 10.24 -17.33
C LEU A 87 -0.48 10.57 -18.81
N LYS A 88 -1.50 10.38 -19.64
CA LYS A 88 -1.48 10.67 -21.09
C LYS A 88 -2.39 11.84 -21.46
N SER A 89 -3.57 11.92 -20.85
CA SER A 89 -4.52 13.02 -21.07
C SER A 89 -5.45 13.21 -19.88
N GLY A 90 -5.99 14.43 -19.73
CA GLY A 90 -6.82 14.81 -18.59
C GLY A 90 -5.99 15.36 -17.42
N ASN A 91 -6.58 15.30 -16.22
CA ASN A 91 -5.98 15.82 -14.99
C ASN A 91 -5.61 14.66 -14.06
N ALA A 92 -4.46 14.76 -13.39
CA ALA A 92 -4.04 13.71 -12.46
C ALA A 92 -5.13 13.41 -11.43
N LEU A 93 -5.44 12.13 -11.22
CA LEU A 93 -6.49 11.66 -10.30
C LEU A 93 -7.91 12.17 -10.59
N ALA A 94 -8.20 12.71 -11.78
CA ALA A 94 -9.56 13.05 -12.17
C ALA A 94 -10.23 11.90 -12.93
N ILE A 95 -11.50 11.64 -12.63
CA ILE A 95 -12.33 10.66 -13.36
C ILE A 95 -12.27 10.91 -14.87
N GLY A 96 -12.12 9.84 -15.64
CA GLY A 96 -12.01 9.90 -17.11
C GLY A 96 -10.64 10.35 -17.64
N SER A 97 -9.66 10.63 -16.77
CA SER A 97 -8.29 10.91 -17.23
C SER A 97 -7.59 9.63 -17.66
N MET A 98 -6.86 9.71 -18.77
CA MET A 98 -6.24 8.56 -19.41
C MET A 98 -4.79 8.37 -18.95
N TYR A 99 -4.45 7.14 -18.62
CA TYR A 99 -3.11 6.69 -18.26
C TYR A 99 -2.67 5.57 -19.18
N GLU A 100 -1.40 5.56 -19.56
CA GLU A 100 -0.76 4.42 -20.19
C GLU A 100 -0.10 3.59 -19.09
N CYS A 101 -0.52 2.33 -18.96
CA CYS A 101 -0.07 1.42 -17.91
C CYS A 101 0.54 0.15 -18.49
N ASP A 102 1.62 -0.32 -17.87
CA ASP A 102 2.09 -1.70 -18.01
C ASP A 102 1.77 -2.42 -16.69
N PRO A 103 0.72 -3.26 -16.65
CA PRO A 103 0.27 -3.90 -15.42
C PRO A 103 1.19 -5.06 -14.99
N GLY A 104 2.29 -5.31 -15.72
CA GLY A 104 3.37 -6.22 -15.33
C GLY A 104 3.65 -7.36 -16.29
N ASP A 105 3.05 -7.31 -17.48
CA ASP A 105 3.25 -8.27 -18.56
C ASP A 105 4.12 -7.72 -19.70
N GLY A 106 4.69 -6.53 -19.54
CA GLY A 106 5.56 -5.90 -20.54
C GLY A 106 4.78 -5.19 -21.65
N THR A 107 3.45 -5.20 -21.61
CA THR A 107 2.60 -4.62 -22.65
C THR A 107 1.85 -3.40 -22.13
N LYS A 108 2.15 -2.25 -22.73
CA LYS A 108 1.49 -0.99 -22.41
C LYS A 108 0.09 -0.93 -23.01
N ARG A 109 -0.87 -0.48 -22.20
CA ARG A 109 -2.29 -0.31 -22.58
C ARG A 109 -2.81 1.00 -21.98
N ASN A 110 -3.82 1.61 -22.60
CA ASN A 110 -4.45 2.77 -21.99
C ASN A 110 -5.57 2.35 -21.04
N PHE A 111 -5.71 3.10 -19.96
CA PHE A 111 -6.76 2.97 -18.98
C PHE A 111 -7.27 4.35 -18.60
N TYR A 112 -8.52 4.43 -18.15
CA TYR A 112 -9.16 5.65 -17.67
C TYR A 112 -9.46 5.53 -16.19
N ILE A 113 -9.24 6.59 -15.41
CA ILE A 113 -9.65 6.63 -14.00
C ILE A 113 -11.17 6.43 -13.91
N LEU A 114 -11.59 5.34 -13.28
CA LEU A 114 -13.00 5.01 -13.05
C LEU A 114 -13.44 5.41 -11.64
N GLU A 115 -12.59 5.19 -10.64
CA GLU A 115 -12.87 5.51 -9.24
C GLU A 115 -11.58 5.91 -8.51
N VAL A 116 -11.69 6.90 -7.62
CA VAL A 116 -10.59 7.35 -6.77
C VAL A 116 -11.00 7.13 -5.32
N ARG A 117 -10.21 6.34 -4.59
CA ARG A 117 -10.40 6.08 -3.15
C ARG A 117 -9.35 6.83 -2.33
N ALA A 118 -9.25 6.57 -1.04
CA ALA A 118 -8.29 7.26 -0.17
C ALA A 118 -6.84 7.02 -0.62
N ASP A 119 -6.46 5.77 -0.83
CA ASP A 119 -5.08 5.29 -1.07
C ASP A 119 -4.86 4.65 -2.45
N SER A 120 -5.96 4.37 -3.15
CA SER A 120 -5.99 3.57 -4.37
C SER A 120 -6.84 4.22 -5.46
N VAL A 121 -6.63 3.77 -6.69
CA VAL A 121 -7.45 4.11 -7.85
C VAL A 121 -7.85 2.84 -8.58
N ASP A 122 -9.04 2.86 -9.17
CA ASP A 122 -9.46 1.88 -10.15
C ASP A 122 -9.42 2.52 -11.53
N LEU A 123 -8.79 1.84 -12.48
CA LEU A 123 -8.76 2.27 -13.87
C LEU A 123 -9.38 1.21 -14.77
N ILE A 124 -10.28 1.64 -15.64
CA ILE A 124 -10.90 0.79 -16.66
C ILE A 124 -10.08 0.83 -17.94
N MET A 125 -9.77 -0.32 -18.52
CA MET A 125 -9.02 -0.40 -19.77
C MET A 125 -9.75 0.36 -20.88
N ASP A 126 -9.04 0.91 -21.85
CA ASP A 126 -9.66 1.64 -22.96
C ASP A 126 -10.44 0.76 -23.94
N ARG A 127 -10.38 -0.57 -23.84
CA ARG A 127 -11.02 -1.51 -24.77
C ARG A 127 -11.35 -2.85 -24.10
N ASN A 128 -12.14 -3.68 -24.78
CA ASN A 128 -12.33 -5.07 -24.37
C ASN A 128 -11.04 -5.88 -24.62
N ILE A 129 -10.70 -6.76 -23.67
CA ILE A 129 -9.55 -7.67 -23.77
C ILE A 129 -9.92 -9.01 -24.42
N SER A 130 -11.21 -9.37 -24.43
CA SER A 130 -11.68 -10.59 -25.08
C SER A 130 -11.71 -10.44 -26.60
N SER A 131 -11.35 -11.50 -27.33
CA SER A 131 -11.42 -11.56 -28.80
C SER A 131 -12.84 -11.68 -29.36
N GLY A 132 -13.86 -11.71 -28.50
CA GLY A 132 -15.27 -11.83 -28.89
C GLY A 132 -16.21 -11.66 -27.71
N THR A 133 -17.46 -12.07 -27.92
CA THR A 133 -18.53 -12.02 -26.93
C THR A 133 -18.58 -13.29 -26.07
N MET A 134 -19.09 -13.18 -24.85
CA MET A 134 -19.27 -14.32 -23.95
C MET A 134 -20.41 -14.09 -22.96
N THR A 135 -20.89 -15.16 -22.34
CA THR A 135 -21.84 -15.08 -21.22
C THR A 135 -21.20 -14.36 -20.03
N TRP A 136 -22.03 -13.82 -19.13
CA TRP A 136 -21.53 -13.14 -17.93
C TRP A 136 -20.68 -14.08 -17.05
N ASN A 137 -21.13 -15.33 -16.88
CA ASN A 137 -20.37 -16.35 -16.13
C ASN A 137 -18.99 -16.62 -16.77
N ASN A 138 -18.92 -16.63 -18.10
CA ASN A 138 -17.65 -16.79 -18.80
C ASN A 138 -16.78 -15.54 -18.73
N ALA A 139 -17.35 -14.33 -18.71
CA ALA A 139 -16.61 -13.09 -18.49
C ALA A 139 -15.96 -13.06 -17.09
N MET A 140 -16.72 -13.44 -16.06
CA MET A 140 -16.20 -13.58 -14.68
C MET A 140 -15.09 -14.64 -14.60
N LYS A 141 -15.26 -15.78 -15.30
CA LYS A 141 -14.21 -16.80 -15.41
C LYS A 141 -13.02 -16.30 -16.23
N TYR A 142 -13.22 -15.51 -17.28
CA TYR A 142 -12.15 -15.02 -18.14
C TYR A 142 -11.15 -14.18 -17.33
N ILE A 143 -11.64 -13.27 -16.51
CA ILE A 143 -10.79 -12.45 -15.63
C ILE A 143 -10.00 -13.32 -14.63
N LYS A 144 -10.63 -14.37 -14.08
CA LYS A 144 -10.01 -15.26 -13.08
C LYS A 144 -9.08 -16.32 -13.67
N ASN A 145 -9.48 -16.95 -14.77
CA ASN A 145 -8.88 -18.15 -15.35
C ASN A 145 -7.85 -17.86 -16.43
N ASN A 146 -7.92 -16.72 -17.14
CA ASN A 146 -6.83 -16.33 -18.06
C ASN A 146 -5.59 -15.83 -17.33
N ASN A 147 -5.53 -16.05 -16.01
CA ASN A 147 -4.36 -15.68 -15.23
C ASN A 147 -4.05 -14.19 -15.34
N LEU A 148 -5.00 -13.33 -15.73
CA LEU A 148 -4.74 -11.89 -15.83
C LEU A 148 -4.21 -11.36 -14.49
N LYS A 149 -4.75 -11.83 -13.37
CA LYS A 149 -4.23 -11.48 -12.05
C LYS A 149 -2.78 -11.94 -11.79
N THR A 150 -2.34 -13.08 -12.34
CA THR A 150 -0.97 -13.57 -12.16
C THR A 150 0.01 -13.01 -13.20
N THR A 151 -0.49 -12.66 -14.39
CA THR A 151 0.24 -12.00 -15.47
C THR A 151 0.40 -10.50 -15.20
N TRP A 152 -0.63 -9.84 -14.69
CA TRP A 152 -0.65 -8.43 -14.29
C TRP A 152 -0.24 -8.28 -12.82
N LYS A 153 1.02 -8.62 -12.55
CA LYS A 153 1.59 -8.72 -11.20
C LYS A 153 1.87 -7.39 -10.50
N ASP A 154 1.87 -6.28 -11.24
CA ASP A 154 2.19 -4.95 -10.68
C ASP A 154 0.93 -4.17 -10.26
N VAL A 155 -0.25 -4.80 -10.30
CA VAL A 155 -1.50 -4.22 -9.82
C VAL A 155 -2.07 -5.05 -8.66
N PHE A 156 -2.80 -4.41 -7.74
CA PHE A 156 -3.37 -5.07 -6.57
C PHE A 156 -4.50 -6.04 -6.93
N ASN A 157 -5.29 -5.66 -7.93
CA ASN A 157 -6.43 -6.44 -8.35
C ASN A 157 -6.76 -6.21 -9.83
N VAL A 158 -7.38 -7.22 -10.44
CA VAL A 158 -7.98 -7.16 -11.76
C VAL A 158 -9.40 -7.73 -11.65
N ASP A 159 -10.40 -6.98 -12.09
CA ASP A 159 -11.81 -7.39 -12.01
C ASP A 159 -12.62 -6.88 -13.23
N LEU A 160 -13.88 -7.27 -13.35
CA LEU A 160 -14.85 -6.53 -14.15
C LEU A 160 -15.22 -5.22 -13.45
N PRO A 161 -15.62 -4.17 -14.18
CA PRO A 161 -16.06 -2.92 -13.57
C PRO A 161 -17.31 -3.16 -12.73
N LYS A 162 -17.40 -2.46 -11.61
CA LYS A 162 -18.64 -2.39 -10.82
C LYS A 162 -19.62 -1.46 -11.51
N ALA A 163 -20.89 -1.86 -11.60
CA ALA A 163 -21.95 -1.04 -12.15
C ALA A 163 -22.09 0.29 -11.39
N GLN A 164 -21.95 0.24 -10.06
CA GLN A 164 -21.98 1.44 -9.22
C GLN A 164 -20.82 2.41 -9.51
N ALA A 165 -19.61 1.89 -9.75
CA ALA A 165 -18.45 2.74 -10.05
C ALA A 165 -18.66 3.50 -11.37
N ILE A 166 -19.25 2.84 -12.37
CA ILE A 166 -19.65 3.48 -13.64
C ILE A 166 -20.71 4.56 -13.41
N ALA A 167 -21.74 4.27 -12.60
CA ALA A 167 -22.78 5.24 -12.28
C ALA A 167 -22.22 6.49 -11.60
N ASN A 168 -21.33 6.30 -10.61
CA ASN A 168 -20.66 7.39 -9.92
C ASN A 168 -19.76 8.20 -10.86
N ALA A 169 -19.03 7.53 -11.76
CA ALA A 169 -18.12 8.18 -12.71
C ALA A 169 -18.84 9.14 -13.67
N VAL A 170 -20.09 8.85 -14.02
CA VAL A 170 -20.91 9.75 -14.85
C VAL A 170 -21.80 10.69 -14.01
N GLY A 171 -21.64 10.68 -12.68
CA GLY A 171 -22.36 11.55 -11.75
C GLY A 171 -23.84 11.17 -11.56
N ASN A 172 -24.19 9.89 -11.74
CA ASN A 172 -25.50 9.34 -11.40
C ASN A 172 -25.45 8.66 -10.02
N THR A 173 -25.13 9.44 -8.98
CA THR A 173 -24.83 8.93 -7.63
C THR A 173 -26.05 8.45 -6.85
N SER A 174 -27.27 8.79 -7.29
CA SER A 174 -28.53 8.32 -6.68
C SER A 174 -29.01 6.98 -7.26
N TRP A 175 -28.37 6.49 -8.33
CA TRP A 175 -28.69 5.19 -8.90
C TRP A 175 -27.93 4.10 -8.17
N TYR A 176 -28.62 3.00 -7.84
CA TYR A 176 -28.03 1.83 -7.20
C TYR A 176 -28.27 0.58 -8.04
N ALA A 177 -27.22 -0.23 -8.20
CA ALA A 177 -27.26 -1.48 -8.97
C ALA A 177 -28.24 -2.52 -8.40
N THR A 178 -28.58 -2.42 -7.12
CA THR A 178 -29.45 -3.36 -6.39
C THR A 178 -30.93 -3.05 -6.48
N ASP A 179 -31.29 -1.80 -6.80
CA ASP A 179 -32.64 -1.27 -6.59
C ASP A 179 -33.38 -0.99 -7.91
N ASN A 180 -32.70 -1.17 -9.04
CA ASN A 180 -33.18 -0.77 -10.34
C ASN A 180 -33.18 -1.96 -11.31
N GLU A 181 -34.28 -2.19 -12.01
CA GLU A 181 -34.32 -3.14 -13.14
C GLU A 181 -34.31 -2.41 -14.50
N ALA A 182 -34.44 -1.09 -14.48
CA ALA A 182 -34.51 -0.27 -15.68
C ALA A 182 -33.12 0.22 -16.10
N GLY A 183 -32.81 0.06 -17.39
CA GLY A 183 -31.64 0.68 -17.99
C GLY A 183 -31.75 2.21 -18.04
N TRP A 184 -30.61 2.88 -18.18
CA TRP A 184 -30.53 4.34 -18.21
C TRP A 184 -29.35 4.84 -19.06
N CYS A 185 -29.47 6.07 -19.52
CA CYS A 185 -28.50 6.71 -20.41
C CYS A 185 -27.46 7.54 -19.65
N PHE A 186 -26.17 7.43 -20.00
CA PHE A 186 -25.11 8.19 -19.33
C PHE A 186 -25.27 9.70 -19.48
N ALA A 187 -25.68 10.17 -20.66
CA ALA A 187 -25.86 11.60 -20.92
C ALA A 187 -27.02 12.20 -20.12
N SER A 188 -28.20 11.56 -20.14
CA SER A 188 -29.40 12.09 -19.47
C SER A 188 -29.51 11.70 -17.99
N LYS A 189 -28.81 10.63 -17.58
CA LYS A 189 -28.88 10.01 -16.24
C LYS A 189 -30.29 9.55 -15.89
N LYS A 190 -31.12 9.31 -16.91
CA LYS A 190 -32.53 8.93 -16.78
C LYS A 190 -32.78 7.61 -17.48
N ILE A 191 -33.83 6.95 -17.02
CA ILE A 191 -34.48 5.86 -17.73
C ILE A 191 -35.13 6.47 -18.97
N ASP A 192 -34.66 6.13 -20.16
CA ASP A 192 -35.14 6.70 -21.42
C ASP A 192 -35.72 5.59 -22.31
N TYR A 193 -36.95 5.17 -22.01
CA TYR A 193 -37.67 4.15 -22.78
C TYR A 193 -38.55 4.73 -23.90
N GLN A 194 -38.83 6.05 -23.92
CA GLN A 194 -40.05 6.54 -24.59
C GLN A 194 -39.88 7.46 -25.81
N SER A 195 -38.67 7.83 -26.27
CA SER A 195 -38.62 8.65 -27.50
C SER A 195 -37.36 8.56 -28.38
N SER A 196 -36.39 7.70 -28.06
CA SER A 196 -35.29 7.42 -28.98
C SER A 196 -34.76 6.01 -28.71
N PRO A 197 -34.66 5.11 -29.72
CA PRO A 197 -34.17 3.75 -29.53
C PRO A 197 -32.68 3.67 -29.11
N TRP A 198 -32.03 4.82 -28.93
CA TRP A 198 -30.63 5.00 -28.56
C TRP A 198 -30.58 6.23 -27.66
N CYS A 199 -29.81 6.17 -26.56
CA CYS A 199 -29.51 7.37 -25.78
C CYS A 199 -28.97 8.43 -26.75
N ASN A 200 -29.75 9.47 -27.02
CA ASN A 200 -29.58 10.35 -28.18
C ASN A 200 -28.10 10.76 -28.35
N THR A 201 -27.46 10.17 -29.36
CA THR A 201 -26.01 10.21 -29.63
C THR A 201 -25.57 11.49 -30.35
N SER A 202 -26.44 12.50 -30.47
CA SER A 202 -26.12 13.80 -31.09
C SER A 202 -25.13 14.65 -30.27
N GLN A 203 -24.78 14.22 -29.05
CA GLN A 203 -23.66 14.77 -28.29
C GLN A 203 -22.59 13.69 -28.16
N ALA A 204 -21.36 13.99 -28.60
CA ALA A 204 -20.18 13.30 -28.12
C ALA A 204 -20.20 13.41 -26.58
N SER A 205 -20.71 12.40 -25.90
CA SER A 205 -20.92 12.52 -24.47
C SER A 205 -19.54 12.60 -23.80
N ALA A 206 -19.42 13.38 -22.73
CA ALA A 206 -18.21 13.45 -21.92
C ALA A 206 -17.79 12.07 -21.32
N TYR A 207 -18.58 11.03 -21.57
CA TYR A 207 -18.45 9.68 -21.06
C TYR A 207 -18.14 8.67 -22.16
N ASN A 208 -17.81 9.12 -23.37
CA ASN A 208 -17.46 8.26 -24.50
C ASN A 208 -16.36 7.24 -24.18
N TRP A 209 -15.38 7.61 -23.35
CA TRP A 209 -14.33 6.72 -22.88
C TRP A 209 -14.86 5.44 -22.20
N LEU A 210 -16.09 5.46 -21.66
CA LEU A 210 -16.76 4.30 -21.09
C LEU A 210 -17.38 3.35 -22.12
N TYR A 211 -17.68 3.78 -23.36
CA TYR A 211 -18.47 2.96 -24.29
C TYR A 211 -18.08 3.04 -25.78
N ASP A 212 -17.47 4.12 -26.26
CA ASP A 212 -17.13 4.28 -27.70
C ASP A 212 -16.10 3.25 -28.18
N TYR A 213 -15.17 2.86 -27.32
CA TYR A 213 -14.10 1.92 -27.63
C TYR A 213 -14.49 0.43 -27.41
N THR A 214 -15.78 0.14 -27.28
CA THR A 214 -16.26 -1.25 -27.19
C THR A 214 -16.41 -1.91 -28.57
N ARG A 215 -16.32 -1.13 -29.67
CA ARG A 215 -16.31 -1.60 -31.06
C ARG A 215 -14.89 -1.55 -31.64
N ALA A 216 -14.55 -2.47 -32.55
CA ALA A 216 -13.43 -2.23 -33.45
C ALA A 216 -13.75 -1.02 -34.34
N CYS A 217 -13.00 0.05 -34.16
CA CYS A 217 -13.18 1.30 -34.89
C CYS A 217 -12.35 1.28 -36.19
N ASN A 218 -13.02 1.51 -37.33
CA ASN A 218 -12.37 1.64 -38.63
C ASN A 218 -11.76 3.06 -38.73
N GLY A 219 -10.44 3.18 -38.62
CA GLY A 219 -9.71 4.46 -38.56
C GLY A 219 -9.19 4.85 -37.18
N CYS A 220 -9.48 4.08 -36.13
CA CYS A 220 -8.73 4.20 -34.87
C CYS A 220 -7.43 3.42 -35.00
N THR A 221 -6.37 3.87 -34.32
CA THR A 221 -5.06 3.21 -34.28
C THR A 221 -5.08 1.83 -33.60
N HIS A 222 -6.26 1.29 -33.29
CA HIS A 222 -6.54 0.18 -32.37
C HIS A 222 -7.57 -0.80 -32.96
N SER A 223 -7.72 -0.85 -34.28
CA SER A 223 -8.67 -1.75 -34.95
C SER A 223 -8.35 -3.21 -34.64
N LEU A 224 -9.24 -3.89 -33.91
CA LEU A 224 -9.36 -5.34 -33.98
C LEU A 224 -10.05 -5.64 -35.31
N ASN A 225 -9.28 -5.97 -36.34
CA ASN A 225 -9.83 -6.39 -37.62
C ASN A 225 -10.59 -7.71 -37.45
N ASP A 226 -11.89 -7.67 -37.16
CA ASP A 226 -12.80 -8.77 -37.50
C ASP A 226 -14.25 -8.27 -37.58
N THR A 227 -14.90 -8.55 -38.70
CA THR A 227 -16.23 -8.03 -39.10
C THR A 227 -17.39 -8.94 -38.75
N ASN A 228 -17.22 -9.98 -37.92
CA ASN A 228 -18.32 -10.78 -37.37
C ASN A 228 -17.99 -11.22 -35.93
N GLY A 229 -18.82 -10.87 -34.94
CA GLY A 229 -18.59 -11.24 -33.52
C GLY A 229 -18.12 -10.12 -32.58
N GLN A 230 -18.25 -8.85 -33.00
CA GLN A 230 -17.87 -7.69 -32.19
C GLN A 230 -18.83 -7.47 -31.01
N PRO A 231 -18.31 -7.24 -29.79
CA PRO A 231 -19.16 -6.90 -28.67
C PRO A 231 -19.92 -5.58 -28.86
N TYR A 232 -21.20 -5.60 -28.52
CA TYR A 232 -22.08 -4.44 -28.35
C TYR A 232 -21.83 -3.70 -27.02
N GLY A 233 -20.77 -4.05 -26.30
CA GLY A 233 -20.48 -3.53 -24.98
C GLY A 233 -19.63 -4.49 -24.14
N TYR A 234 -19.74 -4.37 -22.83
CA TYR A 234 -19.07 -5.25 -21.87
C TYR A 234 -19.94 -5.51 -20.64
N TRP A 235 -19.71 -6.66 -20.04
CA TRP A 235 -20.29 -7.01 -18.76
C TRP A 235 -19.67 -6.21 -17.62
N THR A 236 -20.50 -5.84 -16.65
CA THR A 236 -20.04 -5.44 -15.33
C THR A 236 -20.03 -6.66 -14.41
N ARG A 237 -19.46 -6.50 -13.22
CA ARG A 237 -19.39 -7.56 -12.20
C ARG A 237 -20.71 -7.80 -11.46
N ASP A 238 -21.64 -6.86 -11.51
CA ASP A 238 -22.79 -6.86 -10.60
C ASP A 238 -24.03 -7.47 -11.26
N MET A 239 -24.67 -8.40 -10.54
CA MET A 239 -25.97 -8.95 -10.92
C MET A 239 -27.09 -8.00 -10.47
N VAL A 240 -28.20 -8.02 -11.19
CA VAL A 240 -29.43 -7.37 -10.73
C VAL A 240 -30.09 -8.28 -9.70
N VAL A 241 -30.41 -7.71 -8.53
CA VAL A 241 -30.93 -8.43 -7.36
C VAL A 241 -32.18 -9.23 -7.73
N ASN A 242 -32.24 -10.49 -7.30
CA ASN A 242 -33.36 -11.41 -7.52
C ASN A 242 -33.69 -11.70 -8.99
N THR A 243 -32.75 -11.50 -9.91
CA THR A 243 -32.94 -11.82 -11.34
C THR A 243 -31.85 -12.75 -11.88
N SER A 244 -32.04 -13.22 -13.12
CA SER A 244 -31.00 -13.89 -13.92
C SER A 244 -30.25 -12.90 -14.83
N ASN A 245 -30.24 -11.61 -14.49
CA ASN A 245 -29.62 -10.57 -15.29
C ASN A 245 -28.37 -10.01 -14.61
N ALA A 246 -27.41 -9.57 -15.42
CA ALA A 246 -26.27 -8.78 -14.99
C ALA A 246 -26.27 -7.42 -15.69
N TRP A 247 -25.69 -6.44 -15.03
CA TRP A 247 -25.50 -5.12 -15.61
C TRP A 247 -24.44 -5.18 -16.70
N ARG A 248 -24.68 -4.44 -17.77
CA ARG A 248 -23.74 -4.23 -18.87
C ARG A 248 -23.71 -2.76 -19.27
N VAL A 249 -22.58 -2.35 -19.80
CA VAL A 249 -22.47 -1.09 -20.54
C VAL A 249 -22.60 -1.41 -22.01
N VAL A 250 -23.52 -0.73 -22.67
CA VAL A 250 -23.77 -0.85 -24.10
C VAL A 250 -23.04 0.27 -24.82
N ARG A 251 -22.57 -0.02 -26.03
CA ARG A 251 -21.84 0.89 -26.93
C ARG A 251 -22.59 2.19 -27.28
N ASP A 252 -23.87 2.27 -26.95
CA ASP A 252 -24.71 3.44 -27.24
C ASP A 252 -24.78 4.41 -26.04
N GLY A 253 -23.90 4.22 -25.05
CA GLY A 253 -23.76 5.12 -23.90
C GLY A 253 -24.80 4.91 -22.82
N ASN A 254 -25.20 3.65 -22.60
CA ASN A 254 -26.20 3.29 -21.61
C ASN A 254 -25.76 2.10 -20.77
N MET A 255 -26.30 2.03 -19.56
CA MET A 255 -26.22 0.85 -18.71
C MET A 255 -27.59 0.19 -18.63
N SER A 256 -27.65 -1.12 -18.83
CA SER A 256 -28.90 -1.87 -18.82
C SER A 256 -28.66 -3.31 -18.38
N PRO A 257 -29.67 -4.01 -17.86
CA PRO A 257 -29.52 -5.40 -17.45
C PRO A 257 -29.79 -6.36 -18.61
N ASP A 258 -29.00 -7.43 -18.74
CA ASP A 258 -29.22 -8.50 -19.72
C ASP A 258 -29.06 -9.86 -19.07
N THR A 259 -29.66 -10.89 -19.67
CA THR A 259 -29.63 -12.25 -19.14
C THR A 259 -28.21 -12.81 -19.16
N VAL A 260 -27.77 -13.36 -18.02
CA VAL A 260 -26.39 -13.84 -17.82
C VAL A 260 -25.99 -14.97 -18.76
N SER A 261 -26.96 -15.72 -19.30
CA SER A 261 -26.75 -16.81 -20.26
C SER A 261 -26.60 -16.35 -21.71
N THR A 262 -26.86 -15.07 -22.01
CA THR A 262 -26.74 -14.50 -23.36
C THR A 262 -25.28 -14.29 -23.72
N ALA A 263 -24.73 -15.14 -24.59
CA ALA A 263 -23.32 -15.07 -25.01
C ALA A 263 -23.06 -14.12 -26.19
N ALA A 264 -24.12 -13.69 -26.88
CA ALA A 264 -24.00 -13.20 -28.26
C ALA A 264 -23.50 -11.74 -28.40
N TYR A 265 -23.42 -10.97 -27.30
CA TYR A 265 -23.34 -9.51 -27.44
C TYR A 265 -22.27 -8.80 -26.62
N TYR A 266 -21.71 -9.33 -25.53
CA TYR A 266 -20.85 -8.50 -24.66
C TYR A 266 -19.51 -9.17 -24.35
N GLY A 267 -18.47 -8.34 -24.28
CA GLY A 267 -17.09 -8.75 -24.02
C GLY A 267 -16.65 -8.49 -22.58
N VAL A 268 -15.33 -8.56 -22.38
CA VAL A 268 -14.66 -8.35 -21.11
C VAL A 268 -13.82 -7.09 -21.17
N ARG A 269 -14.13 -6.10 -20.32
CA ARG A 269 -13.35 -4.86 -20.17
C ARG A 269 -12.74 -4.80 -18.77
N PRO A 270 -11.43 -5.06 -18.60
CA PRO A 270 -10.84 -5.13 -17.27
C PRO A 270 -10.81 -3.79 -16.55
N VAL A 271 -10.95 -3.84 -15.23
CA VAL A 271 -10.55 -2.80 -14.29
C VAL A 271 -9.34 -3.28 -13.51
N ILE A 272 -8.32 -2.43 -13.41
CA ILE A 272 -7.16 -2.64 -12.54
C ILE A 272 -7.24 -1.73 -11.32
N THR A 273 -6.80 -2.24 -10.17
CA THR A 273 -6.66 -1.46 -8.94
C THR A 273 -5.18 -1.34 -8.59
N LEU A 274 -4.70 -0.13 -8.33
CA LEU A 274 -3.34 0.12 -7.83
C LEU A 274 -3.30 1.28 -6.84
N SER A 275 -2.19 1.41 -6.11
CA SER A 275 -2.00 2.57 -5.24
C SER A 275 -1.80 3.84 -6.06
N LYS A 276 -2.25 4.97 -5.51
CA LYS A 276 -1.98 6.30 -6.10
C LYS A 276 -0.49 6.57 -6.30
N TYR A 277 0.38 5.96 -5.50
CA TYR A 277 1.83 6.11 -5.63
C TYR A 277 2.41 5.43 -6.89
N ASN A 278 1.65 4.55 -7.54
CA ASN A 278 2.07 3.85 -8.76
C ASN A 278 1.60 4.56 -10.07
N LEU A 279 1.00 5.76 -9.96
CA LEU A 279 0.55 6.61 -11.09
C LEU A 279 1.61 7.60 -11.61
#